data_AF-A0A7X1A2D8-F1
#
_entry.id   AF-A0A7X1A2D8-F1
#
_cell.length_a   1.000
_cell.length_b   1.000
_cell.length_c   1.000
_cell.angle_alpha   90.00
_cell.angle_beta   90.00
_cell.angle_gamma   90.00
#
_symmetry.space_group_name_H-M   'P 1'
#
loop_
_entity.id
_entity.type
_entity.pdbx_description
1 polymer ?
#
loop_
_entity_poly.entity_id
_entity_poly.type
_entity_poly.pdbx_seq_one_letter_code
_entity_poly.pdbx_strand_id
1 'polypeptide(L)'
;MDEQMKKQQKSIYESKKRRLNAKSSTCGSCIADLKKAHTNLEAKIRDWETHKSKVYTGITGEIFVQNVFEGVVARELSKEFPESVKVMDDNITKAKEICNEVNQQIQSLQSLQSIINVDINSINNKIANL
;
A
#
# COMPACT_ATOMS: atom_id res chain seq x y z
N MET A 1 -7.26 -48.14 -15.06
CA MET A 1 -7.55 -47.57 -13.73
C MET A 1 -8.99 -47.93 -13.41
N ASP A 2 -9.22 -48.59 -12.28
CA ASP A 2 -10.57 -48.94 -11.84
C ASP A 2 -11.44 -47.69 -11.64
N GLU A 3 -12.75 -47.81 -11.83
CA GLU A 3 -13.69 -46.68 -11.84
C GLU A 3 -13.80 -46.02 -10.45
N GLN A 4 -13.62 -46.80 -9.38
CA GLN A 4 -13.50 -46.26 -8.03
C GLN A 4 -12.22 -45.45 -7.84
N MET A 5 -11.08 -45.88 -8.41
CA MET A 5 -9.82 -45.14 -8.34
C MET A 5 -9.91 -43.80 -9.09
N LYS A 6 -10.56 -43.75 -10.26
CA LYS A 6 -10.81 -42.49 -10.98
C LYS A 6 -11.64 -41.51 -10.15
N LYS A 7 -12.72 -41.99 -9.52
CA LYS A 7 -13.58 -41.17 -8.64
C LYS A 7 -12.81 -40.62 -7.43
N GLN A 8 -12.00 -41.45 -6.78
CA GLN A 8 -11.15 -41.02 -5.67
C GLN A 8 -10.15 -39.95 -6.11
N GLN A 9 -9.48 -40.16 -7.24
CA GLN A 9 -8.46 -39.22 -7.74
C GLN A 9 -9.07 -37.88 -8.17
N LYS A 10 -10.25 -37.89 -8.80
CA LYS A 10 -11.03 -36.67 -9.09
C LYS A 10 -11.37 -35.90 -7.82
N SER A 11 -11.82 -36.58 -6.76
CA SER A 11 -12.14 -35.96 -5.47
C SER A 11 -10.93 -35.27 -4.83
N ILE A 12 -9.75 -35.89 -4.89
CA ILE A 12 -8.49 -35.30 -4.40
C ILE A 12 -8.17 -34.01 -5.15
N TYR A 13 -8.26 -34.03 -6.48
CA TYR A 13 -7.99 -32.85 -7.30
C TYR A 13 -8.98 -31.72 -7.05
N GLU A 14 -10.27 -32.01 -6.91
CA GLU A 14 -11.29 -31.01 -6.56
C GLU A 14 -11.06 -30.41 -5.17
N SER A 15 -10.65 -31.23 -4.19
CA SER A 15 -10.27 -30.72 -2.87
C SER A 15 -9.08 -29.76 -2.94
N LYS A 16 -8.04 -30.11 -3.70
CA LYS A 16 -6.88 -29.23 -3.92
C LYS A 16 -7.27 -27.94 -4.64
N LYS A 17 -8.10 -28.02 -5.67
CA LYS A 17 -8.63 -26.85 -6.41
C LYS A 17 -9.39 -25.90 -5.49
N ARG A 18 -10.29 -26.42 -4.63
CA ARG A 18 -11.02 -25.58 -3.65
C ARG A 18 -10.08 -24.83 -2.71
N ARG A 19 -9.04 -25.48 -2.20
CA ARG A 19 -8.03 -24.84 -1.33
C ARG A 19 -7.25 -23.75 -2.06
N LEU A 20 -6.90 -23.97 -3.33
CA LEU A 20 -6.21 -22.97 -4.15
C LEU A 20 -7.10 -21.78 -4.49
N ASN A 21 -8.37 -22.01 -4.84
CA ASN A 21 -9.33 -20.94 -5.06
C ASN A 21 -9.51 -20.06 -3.81
N ALA A 22 -9.61 -20.67 -2.63
CA ALA A 22 -9.69 -19.93 -1.37
C ALA A 22 -8.44 -19.04 -1.15
N LYS A 23 -7.24 -19.59 -1.37
CA LYS A 23 -5.99 -18.80 -1.28
C LYS A 23 -5.94 -17.66 -2.29
N SER A 24 -6.35 -17.89 -3.53
CA SER A 24 -6.41 -16.85 -4.57
C SER A 24 -7.36 -15.73 -4.17
N SER A 25 -8.53 -16.08 -3.60
CA SER A 25 -9.48 -15.11 -3.07
C SER A 25 -8.91 -14.29 -1.91
N THR A 26 -8.23 -14.93 -0.95
CA THR A 26 -7.54 -14.22 0.14
C THR A 26 -6.50 -13.25 -0.38
N CYS A 27 -5.69 -13.64 -1.36
CA CYS A 27 -4.72 -12.73 -1.99
C CYS A 27 -5.43 -11.53 -2.61
N GLY A 28 -6.57 -11.74 -3.28
CA GLY A 28 -7.38 -10.68 -3.88
C GLY A 28 -7.90 -9.68 -2.85
N SER A 29 -8.39 -10.16 -1.70
CA SER A 29 -8.79 -9.31 -0.58
C SER A 29 -7.62 -8.49 -0.02
N CYS A 30 -6.47 -9.14 0.25
CA CYS A 30 -5.28 -8.43 0.74
C CYS A 30 -4.79 -7.35 -0.24
N ILE A 31 -4.81 -7.63 -1.55
CA ILE A 31 -4.46 -6.64 -2.57
C ILE A 31 -5.42 -5.45 -2.52
N ALA A 32 -6.72 -5.68 -2.37
CA ALA A 32 -7.71 -4.60 -2.29
C ALA A 32 -7.49 -3.72 -1.06
N ASP A 33 -7.24 -4.33 0.10
CA ASP A 33 -6.97 -3.62 1.36
C ASP A 33 -5.67 -2.81 1.27
N LEU A 34 -4.60 -3.40 0.73
CA LEU A 34 -3.32 -2.72 0.52
C LEU A 34 -3.44 -1.54 -0.45
N LYS A 35 -4.21 -1.69 -1.54
CA LYS A 35 -4.47 -0.57 -2.46
C LYS A 35 -5.21 0.57 -1.78
N LYS A 36 -6.22 0.26 -0.96
CA LYS A 36 -6.95 1.27 -0.18
C LYS A 36 -6.02 1.99 0.81
N ALA A 37 -5.16 1.25 1.51
CA ALA A 37 -4.17 1.82 2.41
C ALA A 37 -3.17 2.72 1.67
N HIS A 38 -2.68 2.29 0.49
CA HIS A 38 -1.80 3.07 -0.37
C HIS A 38 -2.43 4.40 -0.77
N THR A 39 -3.65 4.37 -1.32
CA THR A 39 -4.37 5.60 -1.72
C THR A 39 -4.59 6.56 -0.54
N ASN A 40 -4.91 6.02 0.64
CA ASN A 40 -5.05 6.85 1.84
C ASN A 40 -3.71 7.49 2.26
N LEU A 41 -2.62 6.75 2.17
CA LEU A 41 -1.28 7.26 2.50
C LEU A 41 -0.83 8.34 1.51
N GLU A 42 -1.06 8.14 0.22
CA GLU A 42 -0.80 9.15 -0.82
C GLU A 42 -1.64 10.42 -0.62
N ALA A 43 -2.89 10.29 -0.17
CA ALA A 43 -3.70 11.44 0.20
C ALA A 43 -3.07 12.21 1.38
N LYS A 44 -2.59 11.51 2.40
CA LYS A 44 -1.91 12.14 3.55
C LYS A 44 -0.59 12.80 3.18
N ILE A 45 0.19 12.21 2.28
CA ILE A 45 1.40 12.83 1.74
C ILE A 45 1.04 14.16 1.06
N ARG A 46 0.01 14.19 0.21
CA ARG A 46 -0.45 15.43 -0.46
C ARG A 46 -0.96 16.48 0.53
N ASP A 47 -1.67 16.05 1.57
CA ASP A 47 -2.11 16.95 2.64
C ASP A 47 -0.91 17.58 3.37
N TRP A 48 0.12 16.80 3.70
CA TRP A 48 1.33 17.30 4.35
C TRP A 48 2.12 18.25 3.44
N GLU A 49 2.29 17.91 2.15
CA GLU A 49 2.93 18.79 1.18
C GLU A 49 2.18 20.13 1.01
N THR A 50 0.85 20.09 1.01
CA THR A 50 -0.01 21.28 0.93
C THR A 50 0.12 22.14 2.20
N HIS A 51 0.07 21.53 3.39
CA HIS A 51 0.25 22.26 4.64
C HIS A 51 1.64 22.88 4.73
N LYS A 52 2.69 22.13 4.39
CA LYS A 52 4.06 22.65 4.31
C LYS A 52 4.11 23.91 3.44
N SER A 53 3.58 23.85 2.22
CA SER A 53 3.56 24.99 1.31
C SER A 53 2.82 26.21 1.90
N LYS A 54 1.64 26.01 2.48
CA LYS A 54 0.85 27.09 3.10
C LYS A 54 1.58 27.77 4.26
N VAL A 55 2.20 26.97 5.13
CA VAL A 55 2.93 27.53 6.29
C VAL A 55 4.16 28.30 5.81
N TYR A 56 4.90 27.79 4.83
CA TYR A 56 6.00 28.53 4.20
C TYR A 56 5.55 29.88 3.63
N THR A 57 4.45 29.92 2.88
CA THR A 57 3.93 31.18 2.30
C THR A 57 3.37 32.15 3.34
N GLY A 58 2.72 31.64 4.40
CA GLY A 58 2.17 32.48 5.47
C GLY A 58 3.27 33.13 6.30
N ILE A 59 4.29 32.35 6.69
CA ILE A 59 5.42 32.86 7.48
C ILE A 59 6.29 33.81 6.67
N THR A 60 6.62 33.49 5.42
CA THR A 60 7.40 34.41 4.57
C THR A 60 6.62 35.66 4.19
N GLY A 61 5.28 35.59 4.10
CA GLY A 61 4.40 36.73 3.83
C GLY A 61 4.18 37.65 5.04
N GLU A 62 4.01 37.09 6.24
CA GLU A 62 3.73 37.86 7.46
C GLU A 62 4.99 38.43 8.12
N ILE A 63 6.11 37.69 8.14
CA ILE A 63 7.39 38.18 8.68
C ILE A 63 7.94 39.33 7.84
N PHE A 64 7.64 39.38 6.53
CA PHE A 64 8.15 40.43 5.66
C PHE A 64 7.32 41.71 5.66
N VAL A 65 6.08 41.70 6.20
CA VAL A 65 5.13 42.79 5.89
C VAL A 65 4.65 43.63 7.07
N GLN A 66 4.67 43.21 8.35
CA GLN A 66 3.94 44.01 9.36
C GLN A 66 4.64 44.62 10.57
N ASN A 67 5.66 44.04 11.23
CA ASN A 67 6.20 44.71 12.43
C ASN A 67 7.66 44.40 12.75
N VAL A 68 8.51 45.43 12.68
CA VAL A 68 9.91 45.46 13.16
C VAL A 68 9.99 45.32 14.70
N PHE A 69 8.85 45.29 15.41
CA PHE A 69 8.75 45.35 16.88
C PHE A 69 8.39 44.03 17.61
N GLU A 70 8.11 42.91 16.92
CA GLU A 70 7.82 41.60 17.56
C GLU A 70 9.03 40.66 17.65
N GLY A 71 10.24 41.20 17.75
CA GLY A 71 11.50 40.47 17.59
C GLY A 71 11.82 39.37 18.61
N VAL A 72 10.95 39.08 19.60
CA VAL A 72 11.08 37.93 20.51
C VAL A 72 10.16 36.79 20.06
N VAL A 73 8.88 37.08 19.77
CA VAL A 73 7.91 36.08 19.28
C VAL A 73 8.30 35.59 17.88
N ALA A 74 8.67 36.50 16.98
CA ALA A 74 9.19 36.15 15.66
C ALA A 74 10.48 35.34 15.74
N ARG A 75 11.32 35.56 16.76
CA ARG A 75 12.57 34.84 16.97
C ARG A 75 12.34 33.43 17.50
N GLU A 76 11.38 33.24 18.40
CA GLU A 76 11.06 31.90 18.89
C GLU A 76 10.32 31.07 17.83
N LEU A 77 9.38 31.67 17.09
CA LEU A 77 8.76 31.05 15.92
C LEU A 77 9.79 30.69 14.84
N SER A 78 10.81 31.54 14.63
CA SER A 78 11.89 31.25 13.67
C SER A 78 12.77 30.06 14.06
N LYS A 79 12.78 29.66 15.34
CA LYS A 79 13.52 28.47 15.82
C LYS A 79 12.69 27.19 15.71
N GLU A 80 11.41 27.23 16.06
CA GLU A 80 10.52 26.06 16.02
C GLU A 80 10.07 25.68 14.60
N PHE A 81 10.02 26.67 13.70
CA PHE A 81 9.54 26.47 12.34
C PHE A 81 10.45 25.55 11.48
N PRO A 82 11.78 25.74 11.44
CA PRO A 82 12.68 24.83 10.72
C PRO A 82 12.61 23.39 11.21
N GLU A 83 12.45 23.18 12.53
CA GLU A 83 12.38 21.85 13.12
C GLU A 83 11.07 21.14 12.78
N SER A 84 9.94 21.86 12.84
CA SER A 84 8.63 21.33 12.46
C SER A 84 8.57 20.96 10.98
N VAL A 85 9.18 21.78 10.10
CA VAL A 85 9.30 21.46 8.67
C VAL A 85 10.16 20.22 8.45
N LYS A 86 11.30 20.10 9.15
CA LYS A 86 12.19 18.94 9.03
C LYS A 86 11.47 17.65 9.42
N VAL A 87 10.73 17.66 10.54
CA VAL A 87 9.90 16.51 10.96
C VAL A 87 8.86 16.16 9.89
N MET A 88 8.27 17.16 9.24
CA MET A 88 7.30 16.94 8.17
C MET A 88 7.95 16.31 6.92
N ASP A 89 9.14 16.74 6.55
CA ASP A 89 9.92 16.15 5.45
C ASP A 89 10.34 14.72 5.73
N ASP A 90 10.77 14.43 6.95
CA ASP A 90 11.10 13.08 7.39
C ASP A 90 9.87 12.16 7.33
N ASN A 91 8.70 12.66 7.75
CA ASN A 91 7.44 11.91 7.69
C ASN A 91 6.96 11.67 6.25
N ILE A 92 7.08 12.67 5.37
CA ILE A 92 6.78 12.52 3.94
C ILE A 92 7.70 11.46 3.31
N THR A 93 8.99 11.49 3.64
CA THR A 93 9.98 10.53 3.12
C THR A 93 9.64 9.11 3.55
N LYS A 94 9.43 8.88 4.86
CA LYS A 94 9.02 7.58 5.40
C LYS A 94 7.70 7.09 4.79
N ALA A 95 6.73 7.98 4.61
CA ALA A 95 5.46 7.61 4.00
C ALA A 95 5.63 7.18 2.52
N LYS A 96 6.52 7.85 1.76
CA LYS A 96 6.86 7.45 0.39
C LYS A 96 7.56 6.08 0.36
N GLU A 97 8.44 5.80 1.31
CA GLU A 97 9.06 4.47 1.48
C GLU A 97 8.00 3.39 1.75
N ILE A 98 7.08 3.64 2.68
CA ILE A 98 5.96 2.72 2.98
C ILE A 98 5.08 2.50 1.74
N CYS A 99 4.78 3.55 0.96
CA CYS A 99 4.06 3.38 -0.31
C CYS A 99 4.78 2.41 -1.26
N ASN A 100 6.10 2.52 -1.38
CA ASN A 100 6.90 1.62 -2.20
C ASN A 100 6.85 0.17 -1.69
N GLU A 101 6.97 -0.05 -0.38
CA GLU A 101 6.85 -1.37 0.23
C GLU A 101 5.46 -1.98 0.00
N VAL A 102 4.39 -1.18 0.17
CA VAL A 102 3.02 -1.62 -0.10
C VAL A 102 2.85 -2.03 -1.56
N ASN A 103 3.44 -1.28 -2.50
CA ASN A 103 3.42 -1.65 -3.93
C ASN A 103 4.16 -2.96 -4.20
N GLN A 104 5.32 -3.18 -3.59
CA GLN A 104 6.06 -4.45 -3.70
C GLN A 104 5.26 -5.64 -3.15
N GLN A 105 4.54 -5.45 -2.03
CA GLN A 105 3.66 -6.47 -1.46
C GLN A 105 2.49 -6.77 -2.39
N ILE A 106 1.86 -5.75 -3.00
CA ILE A 106 0.81 -5.92 -4.00
C ILE A 106 1.32 -6.75 -5.19
N GLN A 107 2.49 -6.40 -5.74
CA GLN A 107 3.10 -7.14 -6.86
C GLN A 107 3.40 -8.60 -6.50
N SER A 108 3.91 -8.84 -5.29
CA SER A 108 4.19 -10.19 -4.79
C SER A 108 2.92 -11.04 -4.68
N LEU A 109 1.82 -10.46 -4.16
CA LEU A 109 0.52 -11.13 -4.07
C LEU A 109 -0.09 -11.39 -5.45
N GLN A 110 0.07 -10.46 -6.40
CA GLN A 110 -0.38 -10.65 -7.78
C GLN A 110 0.37 -11.78 -8.48
N SER A 111 1.69 -11.86 -8.27
CA SER A 111 2.51 -12.97 -8.76
C SER A 111 2.05 -14.31 -8.17
N LEU A 112 1.78 -14.34 -6.87
CA LEU A 112 1.25 -15.53 -6.19
C LEU A 112 -0.12 -15.95 -6.76
N GLN A 113 -1.03 -15.01 -7.02
CA GLN A 113 -2.32 -15.31 -7.67
C GLN A 113 -2.12 -15.91 -9.08
N SER A 114 -1.17 -15.38 -9.85
CA SER A 114 -0.85 -15.90 -11.18
C SER A 114 -0.38 -17.36 -11.11
N ILE A 115 0.54 -17.68 -10.20
CA ILE A 115 1.03 -19.04 -9.95
C ILE A 115 -0.13 -19.96 -9.53
N ILE A 116 -0.98 -19.52 -8.61
CA ILE A 116 -2.15 -20.28 -8.16
C ILE A 116 -3.10 -20.58 -9.33
N ASN A 117 -3.32 -19.63 -10.23
CA ASN A 117 -4.19 -19.81 -11.40
C ASN A 117 -3.60 -20.82 -12.39
N VAL A 118 -2.28 -20.83 -12.59
CA VAL A 118 -1.59 -21.86 -13.39
C VAL A 118 -1.80 -23.24 -12.77
N ASP A 119 -1.64 -23.37 -11.45
CA ASP A 119 -1.88 -24.63 -10.74
C ASP A 119 -3.32 -25.12 -10.85
N ILE A 120 -4.31 -24.22 -10.73
CA ILE A 120 -5.73 -24.53 -10.92
C ILE A 120 -5.98 -25.04 -12.35
N ASN A 121 -5.41 -24.40 -13.36
CA ASN A 121 -5.53 -24.84 -14.75
C ASN A 121 -4.90 -26.22 -14.98
N SER A 122 -3.73 -26.48 -14.39
CA SER A 122 -3.10 -27.81 -14.41
C SER A 122 -4.00 -28.87 -13.78
N ILE A 123 -4.65 -28.55 -12.66
CA ILE A 123 -5.60 -29.45 -12.00
C ILE A 123 -6.84 -29.70 -12.88
N ASN A 124 -7.41 -28.66 -13.51
CA ASN A 124 -8.54 -28.81 -14.42
C ASN A 124 -8.21 -29.75 -15.58
N ASN A 125 -7.03 -29.61 -16.18
CA ASN A 125 -6.56 -30.50 -17.25
C ASN A 125 -6.38 -31.94 -16.77
N LYS A 126 -5.86 -32.15 -15.55
CA LYS A 126 -5.75 -33.49 -14.96
C LYS A 126 -7.12 -34.12 -14.73
N ILE A 127 -8.11 -33.35 -14.28
CA ILE A 127 -9.48 -33.84 -14.08
C ILE A 127 -10.15 -34.19 -15.43
N ALA A 128 -9.93 -33.39 -16.47
CA ALA A 128 -10.51 -33.63 -17.79
C ALA A 128 -9.96 -34.90 -18.47
N ASN A 129 -8.72 -35.29 -18.14
CA ASN A 129 -8.02 -36.44 -18.73
C ASN A 129 -8.06 -37.71 -17.85
N LEU A 130 -8.82 -37.71 -16.75
CA LEU A 130 -9.07 -38.90 -15.91
C LEU A 130 -10.19 -39.77 -16.49
#